data_AF-A0A5B7C4G5-F1
#
_entry.id   AF-A0A5B7C4G5-F1
#
_cell.length_a   1.000
_cell.length_b   1.000
_cell.length_c   1.000
_cell.angle_alpha   90.00
_cell.angle_beta   90.00
_cell.angle_gamma   90.00
#
_symmetry.space_group_name_H-M   'P 1'
#
loop_
_entity.id
_entity.type
_entity.pdbx_description
1 polymer ?
#
loop_
_entity_poly.entity_id
_entity_poly.type
_entity_poly.pdbx_seq_one_letter_code
_entity_poly.pdbx_strand_id
1 'polypeptide(L)'
;LVPLSLSPRTKQPIRIKEFVKRKNMGTLVGHVAPGFGFFVIGLWHLLNHIKLHAINPNSYKSLPWFPTSRLKYTELFLIMAGSSMSVAMELFIGPNRHQPFDPDGTIPSYHLRNFEHSNISMTFFVYAAFALILDRVGPKAQHGLTQLLGALAFSQQLLLFHLHSTDHMGVEGQYHWLLQLVIFVSLLTTLMGIGNPKSFLISFVRSLSISFQGVWLMVMGVMLWTPEFIPKDCYMNLEDGHQVVRCRGAESLERAKSLVNIEFSWYLIGVTIFAMLLYLALIKFYGEKDEYESLAKFEDHEEETDEDVEAQKKSKVNESKSFIYLGKGSASMDMER
;
A
#
# COMPACT_ATOMS: atom_id res chain seq x y z
N LEU A 1 -53.97 -52.80 6.59
CA LEU A 1 -53.97 -51.35 6.90
C LEU A 1 -52.94 -51.09 8.00
N VAL A 2 -51.71 -50.75 7.60
CA VAL A 2 -50.64 -50.35 8.51
C VAL A 2 -50.52 -48.83 8.38
N PRO A 3 -50.66 -48.03 9.46
CA PRO A 3 -50.21 -46.66 9.43
C PRO A 3 -48.75 -46.60 9.91
N LEU A 4 -47.85 -46.26 8.98
CA LEU A 4 -46.58 -45.64 9.32
C LEU A 4 -46.87 -44.25 9.90
N SER A 5 -46.49 -44.00 11.15
CA SER A 5 -46.17 -42.64 11.60
C SER A 5 -44.69 -42.59 11.93
N LEU A 6 -43.89 -42.02 11.03
CA LEU A 6 -42.53 -41.58 11.32
C LEU A 6 -42.40 -40.11 10.91
N SER A 7 -42.24 -39.30 11.96
CA SER A 7 -41.96 -37.87 11.99
C SER A 7 -40.76 -37.46 11.12
N PRO A 8 -40.78 -36.26 10.50
CA PRO A 8 -39.57 -35.54 10.15
C PRO A 8 -39.49 -34.21 10.92
N ARG A 9 -38.89 -34.21 12.11
CA ARG A 9 -38.23 -33.03 12.68
C ARG A 9 -36.82 -33.41 13.07
N THR A 10 -35.91 -32.42 13.02
CA THR A 10 -34.54 -32.38 13.58
C THR A 10 -33.33 -32.70 12.68
N LYS A 11 -33.26 -32.20 11.43
CA LYS A 11 -31.96 -32.00 10.73
C LYS A 11 -31.73 -30.63 10.08
N GLN A 12 -32.71 -29.73 10.08
CA GLN A 12 -32.64 -28.42 9.42
C GLN A 12 -31.79 -27.33 10.11
N PRO A 13 -31.73 -27.20 11.46
CA PRO A 13 -31.10 -26.03 12.10
C PRO A 13 -29.56 -26.02 12.01
N ILE A 14 -28.93 -27.19 11.94
CA ILE A 14 -27.46 -27.31 11.86
C ILE A 14 -26.96 -26.82 10.50
N ARG A 15 -27.64 -27.22 9.41
CA ARG A 15 -27.29 -26.85 8.04
C ARG A 15 -27.43 -25.35 7.76
N ILE A 16 -28.43 -24.71 8.40
CA ILE A 16 -28.63 -23.25 8.31
C ILE A 16 -27.52 -22.51 9.07
N LYS A 17 -27.16 -22.97 10.28
CA LYS A 17 -26.05 -22.36 11.04
C LYS A 17 -24.71 -22.47 10.31
N GLU A 18 -24.41 -23.61 9.70
CA GLU A 18 -23.20 -23.79 8.89
C GLU A 18 -23.20 -22.91 7.63
N PHE A 19 -24.34 -22.78 6.96
CA PHE A 19 -24.49 -21.91 5.79
C PHE A 19 -24.30 -20.43 6.13
N VAL A 20 -24.93 -19.95 7.22
CA VAL A 20 -24.76 -18.58 7.72
C VAL A 20 -23.31 -18.33 8.11
N LYS A 21 -22.68 -19.27 8.83
CA LYS A 21 -21.25 -19.18 9.20
C LYS A 21 -20.35 -19.08 7.97
N ARG A 22 -20.60 -19.88 6.93
CA ARG A 22 -19.83 -19.84 5.68
C ARG A 22 -19.97 -18.50 4.94
N LYS A 23 -21.19 -17.91 4.92
CA LYS A 23 -21.40 -16.59 4.33
C LYS A 23 -20.73 -15.46 5.10
N ASN A 24 -20.80 -15.47 6.44
CA ASN A 24 -20.08 -14.51 7.28
C ASN A 24 -18.57 -14.57 7.01
N MET A 25 -18.01 -15.78 6.90
CA MET A 25 -16.59 -15.96 6.61
C MET A 25 -16.21 -15.44 5.21
N GLY A 26 -17.06 -15.63 4.21
CA GLY A 26 -16.81 -15.12 2.85
C GLY A 26 -16.68 -13.60 2.82
N THR A 27 -17.63 -12.88 3.41
CA THR A 27 -17.63 -11.41 3.43
C THR A 27 -16.53 -10.84 4.33
N LEU A 28 -16.26 -11.50 5.48
CA LEU A 28 -15.14 -11.18 6.35
C LEU A 28 -13.81 -11.25 5.60
N VAL A 29 -13.53 -12.38 4.95
CA VAL A 29 -12.28 -12.58 4.20
C VAL A 29 -12.19 -11.62 3.02
N GLY A 30 -13.32 -11.33 2.35
CA GLY A 30 -13.41 -10.37 1.26
C GLY A 30 -13.02 -8.94 1.66
N HIS A 31 -13.12 -8.55 2.93
CA HIS A 31 -12.65 -7.25 3.42
C HIS A 31 -11.24 -7.32 4.02
N VAL A 32 -10.96 -8.37 4.81
CA VAL A 32 -9.69 -8.52 5.51
C VAL A 32 -8.53 -8.76 4.54
N ALA A 33 -8.70 -9.59 3.52
CA ALA A 33 -7.61 -9.91 2.60
C ALA A 33 -7.19 -8.71 1.73
N PRO A 34 -8.11 -7.96 1.06
CA PRO A 34 -7.75 -6.71 0.40
C PRO A 34 -7.21 -5.67 1.39
N GLY A 35 -7.81 -5.58 2.59
CA GLY A 35 -7.34 -4.68 3.65
C GLY A 35 -5.88 -4.94 4.03
N PHE A 36 -5.50 -6.20 4.20
CA PHE A 36 -4.11 -6.58 4.46
C PHE A 36 -3.18 -6.18 3.30
N GLY A 37 -3.61 -6.36 2.04
CA GLY A 37 -2.85 -5.93 0.86
C GLY A 37 -2.58 -4.43 0.85
N PHE A 38 -3.62 -3.60 1.03
CA PHE A 38 -3.47 -2.14 1.13
C PHE A 38 -2.59 -1.72 2.31
N PHE A 39 -2.73 -2.38 3.46
CA PHE A 39 -1.89 -2.10 4.62
C PHE A 39 -0.41 -2.35 4.34
N VAL A 40 -0.08 -3.52 3.78
CA VAL A 40 1.31 -3.89 3.47
C VAL A 40 1.91 -2.96 2.43
N ILE A 41 1.20 -2.67 1.34
CA ILE A 41 1.69 -1.76 0.27
C ILE A 41 1.82 -0.33 0.80
N GLY A 42 0.85 0.16 1.55
CA GLY A 42 0.90 1.48 2.16
C GLY A 42 2.06 1.63 3.14
N LEU A 43 2.27 0.63 4.01
CA LEU A 43 3.35 0.64 4.99
C LEU A 43 4.71 0.55 4.29
N TRP A 44 4.80 -0.29 3.26
CA TRP A 44 5.96 -0.38 2.38
C TRP A 44 6.30 0.99 1.76
N HIS A 45 5.32 1.71 1.22
CA HIS A 45 5.55 3.06 0.72
C HIS A 45 5.97 4.03 1.83
N LEU A 46 5.32 3.98 3.00
CA LEU A 46 5.59 4.88 4.12
C LEU A 46 7.03 4.74 4.57
N LEU A 47 7.49 3.51 4.83
CA LEU A 47 8.86 3.20 5.23
C LEU A 47 9.88 3.68 4.20
N ASN A 48 9.64 3.42 2.92
CA ASN A 48 10.57 3.79 1.86
C ASN A 48 10.60 5.30 1.60
N HIS A 49 9.47 6.00 1.67
CA HIS A 49 9.46 7.46 1.56
C HIS A 49 10.19 8.13 2.73
N ILE A 50 9.98 7.65 3.97
CA ILE A 50 10.71 8.15 5.14
C ILE A 50 12.20 7.90 4.97
N LYS A 51 12.60 6.68 4.61
CA LYS A 51 14.01 6.34 4.34
C LYS A 51 14.62 7.23 3.25
N LEU A 52 13.92 7.39 2.12
CA LEU A 52 14.40 8.21 1.01
C LEU A 52 14.57 9.67 1.43
N HIS A 53 13.64 10.20 2.22
CA HIS A 53 13.73 11.56 2.75
C HIS A 53 14.86 11.72 3.78
N ALA A 54 15.06 10.73 4.66
CA ALA A 54 16.12 10.74 5.65
C ALA A 54 17.51 10.81 5.01
N ILE A 55 17.76 9.97 4.01
CA ILE A 55 19.06 9.88 3.32
C ILE A 55 19.27 11.06 2.36
N ASN A 56 18.20 11.55 1.73
CA ASN A 56 18.28 12.55 0.67
C ASN A 56 17.29 13.71 0.91
N PRO A 57 17.42 14.50 1.99
CA PRO A 57 16.41 15.50 2.34
C PRO A 57 16.27 16.60 1.29
N ASN A 58 17.39 17.05 0.70
CA ASN A 58 17.41 18.16 -0.28
C ASN A 58 17.11 17.73 -1.72
N SER A 59 17.32 16.46 -2.05
CA SER A 59 17.14 15.89 -3.40
C SER A 59 15.95 14.94 -3.50
N TYR A 60 15.11 14.89 -2.45
CA TYR A 60 13.95 14.02 -2.37
C TYR A 60 13.05 14.12 -3.62
N LYS A 61 12.70 12.96 -4.16
CA LYS A 61 11.72 12.82 -5.23
C LYS A 61 10.82 11.63 -4.94
N SER A 62 9.52 11.88 -4.91
CA SER A 62 8.51 10.86 -4.72
C SER A 62 8.58 9.81 -5.83
N LEU A 63 8.64 8.55 -5.46
CA LEU A 63 8.45 7.43 -6.38
C LEU A 63 7.00 6.92 -6.26
N PRO A 64 6.36 6.53 -7.38
CA PRO A 64 5.02 5.92 -7.35
C PRO A 64 5.02 4.48 -6.83
N TRP A 65 6.16 3.79 -6.88
CA TRP A 65 6.39 2.43 -6.39
C TRP A 65 7.89 2.29 -6.08
N PHE A 66 8.26 1.31 -5.24
CA PHE A 66 9.64 1.13 -4.79
C PHE A 66 10.25 -0.21 -5.23
N PRO A 67 11.50 -0.20 -5.69
CA PRO A 67 12.19 -1.43 -6.05
C PRO A 67 12.71 -2.20 -4.84
N THR A 68 12.83 -3.52 -4.96
CA THR A 68 13.51 -4.37 -3.97
C THR A 68 14.84 -4.89 -4.51
N SER A 69 15.76 -5.26 -3.62
CA SER A 69 17.13 -5.67 -3.98
C SER A 69 17.20 -6.99 -4.76
N ARG A 70 16.29 -7.93 -4.48
CA ARG A 70 16.27 -9.24 -5.17
C ARG A 70 15.48 -9.19 -6.47
N LEU A 71 14.28 -8.61 -6.43
CA LEU A 71 13.38 -8.50 -7.58
C LEU A 71 12.93 -7.05 -7.71
N LYS A 72 13.46 -6.35 -8.72
CA LYS A 72 13.19 -4.91 -8.91
C LYS A 72 11.70 -4.58 -8.85
N TYR A 73 10.83 -5.42 -9.42
CA TYR A 73 9.40 -5.15 -9.57
C TYR A 73 8.50 -5.91 -8.57
N THR A 74 9.02 -6.36 -7.41
CA THR A 74 8.24 -7.14 -6.43
C THR A 74 6.91 -6.48 -6.09
N GLU A 75 6.89 -5.20 -5.77
CA GLU A 75 5.67 -4.47 -5.42
C GLU A 75 4.62 -4.56 -6.53
N LEU A 76 5.01 -4.29 -7.77
CA LEU A 76 4.11 -4.33 -8.93
C LEU A 76 3.60 -5.76 -9.19
N PHE A 77 4.47 -6.77 -9.04
CA PHE A 77 4.05 -8.18 -9.16
C PHE A 77 3.07 -8.59 -8.06
N LEU A 78 3.27 -8.13 -6.82
CA LEU A 78 2.34 -8.38 -5.72
C LEU A 78 0.98 -7.71 -5.97
N ILE A 79 0.96 -6.48 -6.48
CA ILE A 79 -0.29 -5.80 -6.85
C ILE A 79 -1.00 -6.57 -7.98
N MET A 80 -0.29 -6.93 -9.04
CA MET A 80 -0.88 -7.71 -10.14
C MET A 80 -1.42 -9.06 -9.65
N ALA A 81 -0.65 -9.81 -8.88
CA ALA A 81 -1.07 -11.11 -8.35
C ALA A 81 -2.27 -10.98 -7.40
N GLY A 82 -2.25 -10.00 -6.50
CA GLY A 82 -3.36 -9.72 -5.58
C GLY A 82 -4.63 -9.32 -6.33
N SER A 83 -4.53 -8.43 -7.31
CA SER A 83 -5.64 -8.04 -8.17
C SER A 83 -6.21 -9.21 -8.97
N SER A 84 -5.36 -10.03 -9.58
CA SER A 84 -5.81 -11.22 -10.32
C SER A 84 -6.49 -12.23 -9.40
N MET A 85 -5.95 -12.45 -8.19
CA MET A 85 -6.57 -13.32 -7.19
C MET A 85 -7.93 -12.77 -6.74
N SER A 86 -8.04 -11.46 -6.52
CA SER A 86 -9.30 -10.79 -6.16
C SER A 86 -10.38 -11.00 -7.23
N VAL A 87 -10.04 -10.76 -8.52
CA VAL A 87 -10.96 -11.02 -9.65
C VAL A 87 -11.35 -12.50 -9.72
N ALA A 88 -10.39 -13.41 -9.51
CA ALA A 88 -10.66 -14.85 -9.50
C ALA A 88 -11.62 -15.24 -8.38
N MET A 89 -11.42 -14.69 -7.18
CA MET A 89 -12.27 -14.93 -6.01
C MET A 89 -13.68 -14.39 -6.21
N GLU A 90 -13.83 -13.19 -6.77
CA GLU A 90 -15.14 -12.57 -6.97
C GLU A 90 -15.96 -13.24 -8.09
N LEU A 91 -15.34 -13.61 -9.21
CA LEU A 91 -16.07 -14.07 -10.41
C LEU A 91 -16.12 -15.59 -10.58
N PHE A 92 -15.12 -16.32 -10.08
CA PHE A 92 -14.92 -17.73 -10.43
C PHE A 92 -14.80 -18.69 -9.24
N ILE A 93 -14.32 -18.24 -8.08
CA ILE A 93 -14.09 -19.15 -6.93
C ILE A 93 -15.16 -18.95 -5.84
N GLY A 94 -15.47 -17.71 -5.49
CA GLY A 94 -16.47 -17.37 -4.48
C GLY A 94 -17.90 -17.76 -4.87
N PRO A 95 -18.35 -17.54 -6.12
CA PRO A 95 -19.68 -17.94 -6.54
C PRO A 95 -19.91 -19.45 -6.58
N ASN A 96 -21.08 -19.92 -6.13
CA ASN A 96 -21.40 -21.35 -6.04
C ASN A 96 -21.26 -22.12 -7.37
N ARG A 97 -21.55 -21.46 -8.50
CA ARG A 97 -21.49 -22.06 -9.84
C ARG A 97 -20.09 -21.99 -10.47
N HIS A 98 -19.14 -21.34 -9.80
CA HIS A 98 -17.79 -21.08 -10.30
C HIS A 98 -17.74 -20.43 -11.70
N GLN A 99 -18.81 -19.72 -12.06
CA GLN A 99 -18.91 -18.91 -13.27
C GLN A 99 -19.73 -17.65 -12.98
N PRO A 100 -19.46 -16.54 -13.66
CA PRO A 100 -20.11 -15.28 -13.37
C PRO A 100 -21.46 -15.06 -14.07
N PHE A 101 -21.84 -15.94 -15.00
CA PHE A 101 -23.04 -15.80 -15.83
C PHE A 101 -24.11 -16.86 -15.52
N ASP A 102 -25.37 -16.52 -15.80
CA ASP A 102 -26.47 -17.46 -15.83
C ASP A 102 -26.49 -18.29 -17.13
N PRO A 103 -27.31 -19.37 -17.22
CA PRO A 103 -27.32 -20.25 -18.39
C PRO A 103 -27.76 -19.54 -19.68
N ASP A 104 -28.48 -18.43 -19.54
CA ASP A 104 -28.91 -17.55 -20.64
C ASP A 104 -27.85 -16.50 -21.02
N GLY A 105 -26.69 -16.50 -20.36
CA GLY A 105 -25.60 -15.56 -20.58
C GLY A 105 -25.75 -14.21 -19.88
N THR A 106 -26.83 -14.00 -19.10
CA THR A 106 -27.00 -12.77 -18.33
C THR A 106 -26.13 -12.75 -17.07
N ILE A 107 -25.91 -11.56 -16.49
CA ILE A 107 -25.26 -11.43 -15.19
C ILE A 107 -26.35 -11.54 -14.12
N PRO A 108 -26.32 -12.55 -13.25
CA PRO A 108 -27.27 -12.67 -12.16
C PRO A 108 -27.20 -11.46 -11.22
N SER A 109 -28.33 -11.03 -10.67
CA SER A 109 -28.38 -9.87 -9.76
C SER A 109 -27.44 -10.00 -8.55
N TYR A 110 -27.28 -11.22 -8.02
CA TYR A 110 -26.37 -11.52 -6.90
C TYR A 110 -24.88 -11.55 -7.29
N HIS A 111 -24.53 -11.39 -8.58
CA HIS A 111 -23.15 -11.27 -9.07
C HIS A 111 -22.76 -9.83 -9.44
N LEU A 112 -23.71 -8.91 -9.55
CA LEU A 112 -23.42 -7.53 -10.00
C LEU A 112 -22.37 -6.86 -9.09
N ARG A 113 -22.49 -7.04 -7.77
CA ARG A 113 -21.53 -6.53 -6.78
C ARG A 113 -20.13 -7.13 -6.96
N ASN A 114 -20.04 -8.42 -7.27
CA ASN A 114 -18.76 -9.08 -7.52
C ASN A 114 -18.07 -8.53 -8.77
N PHE A 115 -18.83 -8.16 -9.81
CA PHE A 115 -18.30 -7.47 -10.98
C PHE A 115 -17.80 -6.06 -10.66
N GLU A 116 -18.52 -5.30 -9.82
CA GLU A 116 -18.05 -4.00 -9.34
C GLU A 116 -16.72 -4.15 -8.59
N HIS A 117 -16.63 -5.07 -7.62
CA HIS A 117 -15.38 -5.35 -6.89
C HIS A 117 -14.24 -5.79 -7.82
N SER A 118 -14.56 -6.61 -8.83
CA SER A 118 -13.59 -7.05 -9.84
C SER A 118 -13.08 -5.88 -10.68
N ASN A 119 -13.93 -4.91 -11.02
CA ASN A 119 -13.53 -3.72 -11.76
C ASN A 119 -12.58 -2.83 -10.94
N ILE A 120 -12.77 -2.72 -9.62
CA ILE A 120 -11.79 -2.06 -8.74
C ILE A 120 -10.44 -2.79 -8.82
N SER A 121 -10.45 -4.11 -8.68
CA SER A 121 -9.22 -4.91 -8.71
C SER A 121 -8.49 -4.80 -10.06
N MET A 122 -9.25 -4.75 -11.17
CA MET A 122 -8.74 -4.59 -12.52
C MET A 122 -8.04 -3.25 -12.73
N THR A 123 -8.53 -2.13 -12.17
CA THR A 123 -7.85 -0.84 -12.32
C THR A 123 -6.52 -0.80 -11.59
N PHE A 124 -6.39 -1.45 -10.43
CA PHE A 124 -5.10 -1.64 -9.75
C PHE A 124 -4.14 -2.54 -10.54
N PHE A 125 -4.66 -3.59 -11.21
CA PHE A 125 -3.85 -4.41 -12.12
C PHE A 125 -3.30 -3.57 -13.28
N VAL A 126 -4.17 -2.78 -13.92
CA VAL A 126 -3.79 -1.87 -15.02
C VAL A 126 -2.73 -0.87 -14.55
N TYR A 127 -2.90 -0.27 -13.37
CA TYR A 127 -1.89 0.59 -12.77
C TYR A 127 -0.52 -0.12 -12.66
N ALA A 128 -0.48 -1.32 -12.08
CA ALA A 128 0.79 -2.03 -11.86
C ALA A 128 1.43 -2.50 -13.16
N ALA A 129 0.64 -3.00 -14.11
CA ALA A 129 1.12 -3.44 -15.42
C ALA A 129 1.73 -2.28 -16.22
N PHE A 130 1.03 -1.15 -16.28
CA PHE A 130 1.54 0.03 -16.98
C PHE A 130 2.67 0.73 -16.23
N ALA A 131 2.71 0.71 -14.89
CA ALA A 131 3.86 1.19 -14.13
C ALA A 131 5.14 0.43 -14.52
N LEU A 132 5.03 -0.90 -14.73
CA LEU A 132 6.13 -1.73 -15.22
C LEU A 132 6.52 -1.35 -16.65
N ILE A 133 5.55 -1.24 -17.57
CA ILE A 133 5.81 -0.88 -18.97
C ILE A 133 6.45 0.50 -19.08
N LEU A 134 5.92 1.49 -18.37
CA LEU A 134 6.43 2.85 -18.36
C LEU A 134 7.86 2.91 -17.80
N ASP A 135 8.20 2.10 -16.80
CA ASP A 135 9.58 1.99 -16.31
C ASP A 135 10.54 1.36 -17.32
N ARG A 136 10.07 0.40 -18.12
CA ARG A 136 10.89 -0.24 -19.17
C ARG A 136 11.11 0.66 -20.37
N VAL A 137 10.11 1.44 -20.76
CA VAL A 137 10.18 2.33 -21.92
C VAL A 137 10.89 3.66 -21.56
N GLY A 138 10.73 4.12 -20.32
CA GLY A 138 11.36 5.35 -19.83
C GLY A 138 10.90 6.65 -20.53
N PRO A 139 9.60 6.88 -20.82
CA PRO A 139 9.17 8.13 -21.41
C PRO A 139 9.37 9.30 -20.43
N LYS A 140 9.59 10.51 -20.94
CA LYS A 140 9.78 11.72 -20.11
C LYS A 140 8.65 11.95 -19.09
N ALA A 141 7.42 11.55 -19.45
CA ALA A 141 6.22 11.69 -18.61
C ALA A 141 5.95 10.48 -17.69
N GLN A 142 6.88 9.51 -17.56
CA GLN A 142 6.71 8.27 -16.79
C GLN A 142 6.09 8.48 -15.41
N HIS A 143 6.65 9.40 -14.61
CA HIS A 143 6.17 9.68 -13.25
C HIS A 143 4.72 10.17 -13.25
N GLY A 144 4.42 11.17 -14.07
CA GLY A 144 3.08 11.76 -14.15
C GLY A 144 2.04 10.75 -14.63
N LEU A 145 2.37 9.95 -15.65
CA LEU A 145 1.47 8.90 -16.16
C LEU A 145 1.23 7.79 -15.12
N THR A 146 2.26 7.39 -14.37
CA THR A 146 2.11 6.37 -13.33
C THR A 146 1.24 6.87 -12.17
N GLN A 147 1.43 8.14 -11.75
CA GLN A 147 0.57 8.78 -10.75
C GLN A 147 -0.87 8.95 -11.24
N LEU A 148 -1.08 9.31 -12.52
CA LEU A 148 -2.40 9.39 -13.13
C LEU A 148 -3.12 8.04 -13.09
N LEU A 149 -2.44 6.95 -13.43
CA LEU A 149 -3.00 5.60 -13.35
C LEU A 149 -3.39 5.23 -11.92
N GLY A 150 -2.54 5.58 -10.93
CA GLY A 150 -2.87 5.39 -9.52
C GLY A 150 -4.08 6.21 -9.08
N ALA A 151 -4.17 7.47 -9.54
CA ALA A 151 -5.32 8.32 -9.27
C ALA A 151 -6.60 7.77 -9.90
N LEU A 152 -6.52 7.21 -11.12
CA LEU A 152 -7.66 6.54 -11.76
C LEU A 152 -8.09 5.29 -10.98
N ALA A 153 -7.15 4.51 -10.46
CA ALA A 153 -7.46 3.36 -9.60
C ALA A 153 -8.19 3.79 -8.32
N PHE A 154 -7.68 4.80 -7.61
CA PHE A 154 -8.37 5.35 -6.42
C PHE A 154 -9.70 6.02 -6.76
N SER A 155 -9.82 6.67 -7.93
CA SER A 155 -11.08 7.26 -8.41
C SER A 155 -12.13 6.18 -8.65
N GLN A 156 -11.76 5.10 -9.33
CA GLN A 156 -12.64 3.96 -9.56
C GLN A 156 -13.05 3.30 -8.25
N GLN A 157 -12.10 3.11 -7.34
CA GLN A 157 -12.35 2.56 -6.01
C GLN A 157 -13.34 3.44 -5.24
N LEU A 158 -13.12 4.75 -5.20
CA LEU A 158 -14.01 5.71 -4.54
C LEU A 158 -15.41 5.71 -5.15
N LEU A 159 -15.50 5.76 -6.49
CA LEU A 159 -16.77 5.76 -7.22
C LEU A 159 -17.59 4.52 -6.91
N LEU A 160 -16.99 3.33 -7.05
CA LEU A 160 -17.69 2.08 -6.84
C LEU A 160 -18.04 1.88 -5.37
N PHE A 161 -17.19 2.25 -4.41
CA PHE A 161 -17.59 2.23 -3.00
C PHE A 161 -18.66 3.27 -2.66
N HIS A 162 -18.71 4.41 -3.34
CA HIS A 162 -19.77 5.38 -3.13
C HIS A 162 -21.13 4.82 -3.55
N LEU A 163 -21.21 4.28 -4.76
CA LEU A 163 -22.43 3.65 -5.30
C LEU A 163 -22.81 2.40 -4.47
N HIS A 164 -21.83 1.59 -4.08
CA HIS A 164 -22.05 0.43 -3.22
C HIS A 164 -22.50 0.82 -1.81
N SER A 165 -21.94 1.88 -1.23
CA SER A 165 -22.30 2.36 0.10
C SER A 165 -23.67 3.02 0.15
N THR A 166 -24.17 3.55 -0.96
CA THR A 166 -25.56 4.01 -1.05
C THR A 166 -26.56 2.85 -0.97
N ASP A 167 -26.14 1.65 -1.36
CA ASP A 167 -26.96 0.44 -1.19
C ASP A 167 -26.96 -0.06 0.26
N HIS A 168 -25.86 0.16 0.99
CA HIS A 168 -25.71 -0.24 2.40
C HIS A 168 -26.20 0.84 3.36
N MET A 169 -27.51 1.03 3.46
CA MET A 169 -28.08 1.92 4.47
C MET A 169 -27.94 1.33 5.88
N GLY A 170 -27.26 2.03 6.80
CA GLY A 170 -27.21 1.64 8.22
C GLY A 170 -25.81 1.72 8.82
N VAL A 171 -25.41 0.68 9.56
CA VAL A 171 -24.09 0.59 10.22
C VAL A 171 -22.99 0.33 9.19
N GLU A 172 -23.22 -0.61 8.27
CA GLU A 172 -22.29 -0.95 7.18
C GLU A 172 -22.00 0.27 6.29
N GLY A 173 -23.02 1.05 5.90
CA GLY A 173 -22.82 2.31 5.18
C GLY A 173 -22.00 3.34 5.95
N GLN A 174 -22.09 3.39 7.28
CA GLN A 174 -21.27 4.30 8.08
C GLN A 174 -19.79 3.91 7.99
N TYR A 175 -19.47 2.62 8.05
CA TYR A 175 -18.12 2.11 7.87
C TYR A 175 -17.57 2.43 6.47
N HIS A 176 -18.35 2.18 5.42
CA HIS A 176 -17.95 2.47 4.05
C HIS A 176 -17.82 3.97 3.77
N TRP A 177 -18.67 4.81 4.33
CA TRP A 177 -18.56 6.26 4.20
C TRP A 177 -17.24 6.78 4.78
N LEU A 178 -16.84 6.28 5.95
CA LEU A 178 -15.54 6.61 6.55
C LEU A 178 -14.37 6.09 5.70
N LEU A 179 -14.49 4.90 5.11
CA LEU A 179 -13.50 4.37 4.17
C LEU A 179 -13.34 5.29 2.95
N GLN A 180 -14.44 5.75 2.36
CA GLN A 180 -14.44 6.67 1.22
C GLN A 180 -13.68 7.96 1.52
N LEU A 181 -13.78 8.50 2.74
CA LEU A 181 -13.01 9.67 3.15
C LEU A 181 -11.50 9.42 3.07
N VAL A 182 -11.03 8.26 3.54
CA VAL A 182 -9.60 7.90 3.49
C VAL A 182 -9.14 7.63 2.05
N ILE A 183 -9.98 7.00 1.23
CA ILE A 183 -9.71 6.82 -0.20
C ILE A 183 -9.59 8.17 -0.90
N PHE A 184 -10.49 9.12 -0.59
CA PHE A 184 -10.45 10.47 -1.14
C PHE A 184 -9.14 11.20 -0.81
N VAL A 185 -8.64 11.10 0.42
CA VAL A 185 -7.32 11.64 0.80
C VAL A 185 -6.20 11.00 -0.05
N SER A 186 -6.28 9.69 -0.29
CA SER A 186 -5.30 8.96 -1.10
C SER A 186 -5.35 9.38 -2.58
N LEU A 187 -6.55 9.59 -3.13
CA LEU A 187 -6.75 10.15 -4.46
C LEU A 187 -6.17 11.56 -4.57
N LEU A 188 -6.56 12.45 -3.65
CA LEU A 188 -6.14 13.85 -3.66
C LEU A 188 -4.62 13.97 -3.60
N THR A 189 -3.98 13.27 -2.67
CA THR A 189 -2.51 13.28 -2.54
C THR A 189 -1.80 12.65 -3.73
N THR A 190 -2.39 11.64 -4.38
CA THR A 190 -1.88 11.07 -5.63
C THR A 190 -1.92 12.09 -6.77
N LEU A 191 -3.03 12.83 -6.92
CA LEU A 191 -3.16 13.92 -7.91
C LEU A 191 -2.18 15.06 -7.64
N MET A 192 -2.06 15.51 -6.39
CA MET A 192 -1.09 16.54 -5.99
C MET A 192 0.35 16.09 -6.27
N GLY A 193 0.65 14.79 -6.16
CA GLY A 193 1.95 14.19 -6.46
C GLY A 193 2.38 14.25 -7.93
N ILE A 194 1.44 14.55 -8.85
CA ILE A 194 1.73 14.80 -10.27
C ILE A 194 2.43 16.15 -10.42
N GLY A 195 1.87 17.21 -9.83
CA GLY A 195 2.40 18.57 -9.91
C GLY A 195 3.59 18.82 -8.97
N ASN A 196 3.61 18.13 -7.83
CA ASN A 196 4.55 18.41 -6.73
C ASN A 196 5.39 17.18 -6.34
N PRO A 197 6.17 16.58 -7.27
CA PRO A 197 6.87 15.32 -7.05
C PRO A 197 7.99 15.40 -5.98
N LYS A 198 8.46 16.61 -5.64
CA LYS A 198 9.50 16.83 -4.61
C LYS A 198 8.93 17.02 -3.20
N SER A 199 7.61 16.98 -3.01
CA SER A 199 7.02 17.11 -1.69
C SER A 199 7.01 15.78 -0.95
N PHE A 200 7.82 15.69 0.12
CA PHE A 200 7.81 14.55 1.03
C PHE A 200 6.44 14.39 1.69
N LEU A 201 5.86 15.48 2.21
CA LEU A 201 4.58 15.46 2.92
C LEU A 201 3.44 14.87 2.08
N ILE A 202 3.34 15.23 0.80
CA ILE A 202 2.31 14.66 -0.09
C ILE A 202 2.45 13.14 -0.17
N SER A 203 3.68 12.65 -0.31
CA SER A 203 3.94 11.22 -0.42
C SER A 203 3.72 10.50 0.91
N PHE A 204 4.15 11.11 2.00
CA PHE A 204 3.96 10.61 3.36
C PHE A 204 2.47 10.44 3.70
N VAL A 205 1.66 11.48 3.46
CA VAL A 205 0.21 11.43 3.69
C VAL A 205 -0.44 10.40 2.78
N ARG A 206 -0.05 10.32 1.50
CA ARG A 206 -0.55 9.28 0.57
C ARG A 206 -0.28 7.88 1.09
N SER A 207 0.95 7.59 1.49
CA SER A 207 1.33 6.26 2.00
C SER A 207 0.62 5.91 3.30
N LEU A 208 0.50 6.89 4.20
CA LEU A 208 -0.22 6.72 5.45
C LEU A 208 -1.72 6.47 5.21
N SER A 209 -2.34 7.22 4.29
CA SER A 209 -3.75 7.04 3.96
C SER A 209 -4.01 5.69 3.29
N ILE A 210 -3.16 5.23 2.37
CA ILE A 210 -3.24 3.88 1.79
C ILE A 210 -3.11 2.81 2.87
N SER A 211 -2.15 2.96 3.79
CA SER A 211 -1.99 2.04 4.93
C SER A 211 -3.27 2.00 5.78
N PHE A 212 -3.84 3.18 6.03
CA PHE A 212 -5.03 3.33 6.86
C PHE A 212 -6.29 2.79 6.19
N GLN A 213 -6.43 2.90 4.86
CA GLN A 213 -7.48 2.19 4.14
C GLN A 213 -7.42 0.68 4.44
N GLY A 214 -6.21 0.12 4.42
CA GLY A 214 -5.99 -1.28 4.72
C GLY A 214 -6.40 -1.67 6.13
N VAL A 215 -5.96 -0.90 7.13
CA VAL A 215 -6.37 -1.08 8.53
C VAL A 215 -7.89 -1.01 8.67
N TRP A 216 -8.51 0.04 8.12
CA TRP A 216 -9.94 0.26 8.25
C TRP A 216 -10.78 -0.82 7.56
N LEU A 217 -10.34 -1.33 6.40
CA LEU A 217 -10.96 -2.47 5.74
C LEU A 217 -10.92 -3.74 6.60
N MET A 218 -9.78 -4.03 7.24
CA MET A 218 -9.66 -5.16 8.16
C MET A 218 -10.58 -5.01 9.38
N VAL A 219 -10.62 -3.80 9.96
CA VAL A 219 -11.50 -3.47 11.10
C VAL A 219 -12.97 -3.64 10.72
N MET A 220 -13.39 -3.04 9.62
CA MET A 220 -14.75 -3.17 9.08
C MET A 220 -15.13 -4.65 8.89
N GLY A 221 -14.23 -5.44 8.28
CA GLY A 221 -14.38 -6.88 8.11
C GLY A 221 -14.66 -7.59 9.44
N VAL A 222 -13.81 -7.35 10.44
CA VAL A 222 -13.93 -8.00 11.75
C VAL A 222 -15.19 -7.54 12.50
N MET A 223 -15.46 -6.24 12.54
CA MET A 223 -16.55 -5.68 13.36
C MET A 223 -17.95 -6.00 12.82
N LEU A 224 -18.13 -6.03 11.50
CA LEU A 224 -19.45 -6.28 10.90
C LEU A 224 -19.81 -7.76 10.82
N TRP A 225 -18.83 -8.67 10.67
CA TRP A 225 -19.09 -10.08 10.42
C TRP A 225 -18.65 -11.03 11.54
N THR A 226 -18.30 -10.49 12.71
CA THR A 226 -18.08 -11.25 13.96
C THR A 226 -19.23 -10.98 14.94
N PRO A 227 -20.06 -11.98 15.27
CA PRO A 227 -21.26 -11.80 16.10
C PRO A 227 -21.03 -11.11 17.45
N GLU A 228 -19.87 -11.34 18.05
CA GLU A 228 -19.49 -10.80 19.36
C GLU A 228 -19.28 -9.27 19.35
N PHE A 229 -19.03 -8.66 18.18
CA PHE A 229 -18.80 -7.23 18.03
C PHE A 229 -20.03 -6.45 17.56
N ILE A 230 -21.18 -7.11 17.39
CA ILE A 230 -22.41 -6.45 16.95
C ILE A 230 -22.91 -5.50 18.05
N PRO A 231 -23.20 -4.23 17.71
CA PRO A 231 -23.70 -3.26 18.67
C PRO A 231 -25.00 -3.71 19.35
N LYS A 232 -25.21 -3.24 20.59
CA LYS A 232 -26.41 -3.51 21.37
C LYS A 232 -27.68 -3.17 20.57
N ASP A 233 -28.66 -4.06 20.62
CA ASP A 233 -29.95 -3.95 19.93
C ASP A 233 -29.86 -3.95 18.39
N CYS A 234 -28.71 -4.37 17.85
CA CYS A 234 -28.51 -4.73 16.45
C CYS A 234 -28.34 -6.26 16.28
N TYR A 235 -28.56 -6.74 15.06
CA TYR A 235 -28.56 -8.16 14.72
C TYR A 235 -28.14 -8.37 13.26
N MET A 236 -27.63 -9.56 12.95
CA MET A 236 -27.36 -9.97 11.57
C MET A 236 -28.65 -10.35 10.88
N ASN A 237 -28.89 -9.77 9.71
CA ASN A 237 -29.99 -10.12 8.82
C ASN A 237 -29.44 -10.60 7.47
N LEU A 238 -30.08 -11.61 6.87
CA LEU A 238 -29.71 -12.09 5.54
C LEU A 238 -30.60 -11.40 4.50
N GLU A 239 -30.02 -10.53 3.68
CA GLU A 239 -30.69 -9.76 2.62
C GLU A 239 -29.98 -10.00 1.29
N ASP A 240 -30.72 -10.40 0.26
CA ASP A 240 -30.19 -10.70 -1.09
C ASP A 240 -28.98 -11.64 -1.11
N GLY A 241 -28.90 -12.54 -0.13
CA GLY A 241 -27.78 -13.46 0.01
C GLY A 241 -26.54 -12.90 0.71
N HIS A 242 -26.59 -11.67 1.21
CA HIS A 242 -25.54 -11.01 2.00
C HIS A 242 -25.99 -10.82 3.45
N GLN A 243 -25.05 -10.95 4.38
CA GLN A 243 -25.32 -10.76 5.80
C GLN A 243 -25.02 -9.31 6.16
N VAL A 244 -26.05 -8.59 6.58
CA VAL A 244 -26.01 -7.16 6.88
C VAL A 244 -26.42 -6.91 8.32
N VAL A 245 -25.79 -5.94 8.98
CA VAL A 245 -26.13 -5.56 10.36
C VAL A 245 -27.31 -4.59 10.35
N ARG A 246 -28.44 -5.00 10.93
CA ARG A 246 -29.64 -4.18 11.12
C ARG A 246 -29.87 -3.90 12.59
N CYS A 247 -30.48 -2.76 12.91
CA CYS A 247 -30.81 -2.38 14.29
C CYS A 247 -32.32 -2.29 14.49
N ARG A 248 -32.80 -2.59 15.70
CA ARG A 248 -34.24 -2.72 15.99
C ARG A 248 -35.01 -1.39 15.96
N GLY A 249 -34.34 -0.28 16.21
CA GLY A 249 -34.94 1.06 16.20
C GLY A 249 -33.95 2.16 15.85
N ALA A 250 -34.47 3.38 15.62
CA ALA A 250 -33.67 4.54 15.24
C ALA A 250 -32.59 4.88 16.29
N GLU A 251 -32.92 4.85 17.58
CA GLU A 251 -31.98 5.13 18.67
C GLU A 251 -30.81 4.13 18.68
N SER A 252 -31.09 2.83 18.52
CA SER A 252 -30.04 1.80 18.44
C SER A 252 -29.16 1.96 17.20
N LEU A 253 -29.72 2.42 16.08
CA LEU A 253 -28.97 2.68 14.86
C LEU A 253 -28.05 3.89 15.02
N GLU A 254 -28.56 4.99 15.58
CA GLU A 254 -27.76 6.18 15.86
C GLU A 254 -26.62 5.85 16.83
N ARG A 255 -26.92 5.13 17.92
CA ARG A 255 -25.91 4.62 18.84
C ARG A 255 -24.84 3.81 18.11
N ALA A 256 -25.24 2.86 17.26
CA ALA A 256 -24.30 2.03 16.51
C ALA A 256 -23.40 2.89 15.60
N LYS A 257 -23.97 3.84 14.85
CA LYS A 257 -23.20 4.77 14.01
C LYS A 257 -22.23 5.63 14.82
N SER A 258 -22.64 6.14 15.97
CA SER A 258 -21.75 6.88 16.87
C SER A 258 -20.59 6.03 17.38
N LEU A 259 -20.81 4.75 17.67
CA LEU A 259 -19.72 3.83 18.05
C LEU A 259 -18.71 3.65 16.92
N VAL A 260 -19.17 3.48 15.67
CA VAL A 260 -18.29 3.42 14.48
C VAL A 260 -17.45 4.70 14.35
N ASN A 261 -18.04 5.87 14.58
CA ASN A 261 -17.32 7.15 14.52
C ASN A 261 -16.26 7.27 15.62
N ILE A 262 -16.57 6.83 16.84
CA ILE A 262 -15.62 6.82 17.95
C ILE A 262 -14.47 5.86 17.65
N GLU A 263 -14.77 4.66 17.17
CA GLU A 263 -13.78 3.67 16.76
C GLU A 263 -12.84 4.23 15.68
N PHE A 264 -13.40 4.79 14.60
CA PHE A 264 -12.61 5.42 13.55
C PHE A 264 -11.72 6.54 14.09
N SER A 265 -12.23 7.35 15.01
CA SER A 265 -11.46 8.43 15.65
C SER A 265 -10.26 7.89 16.43
N TRP A 266 -10.43 6.79 17.15
CA TRP A 266 -9.32 6.15 17.88
C TRP A 266 -8.29 5.53 16.93
N TYR A 267 -8.73 4.87 15.86
CA TYR A 267 -7.81 4.37 14.84
C TYR A 267 -7.05 5.50 14.15
N LEU A 268 -7.72 6.61 13.82
CA LEU A 268 -7.08 7.77 13.22
C LEU A 268 -6.00 8.36 14.14
N ILE A 269 -6.31 8.51 15.43
CA ILE A 269 -5.33 8.96 16.45
C ILE A 269 -4.16 7.96 16.51
N GLY A 270 -4.45 6.67 16.62
CA GLY A 270 -3.43 5.62 16.73
C GLY A 270 -2.50 5.57 15.51
N VAL A 271 -3.06 5.62 14.29
CA VAL A 271 -2.31 5.66 13.04
C VAL A 271 -1.46 6.92 12.93
N THR A 272 -1.96 8.06 13.41
CA THR A 272 -1.20 9.32 13.45
C THR A 272 -0.01 9.21 14.39
N ILE A 273 -0.23 8.73 15.63
CA ILE A 273 0.84 8.52 16.62
C ILE A 273 1.88 7.54 16.05
N PHE A 274 1.44 6.42 15.51
CA PHE A 274 2.31 5.44 14.86
C PHE A 274 3.16 6.07 13.76
N ALA A 275 2.56 6.85 12.86
CA ALA A 275 3.29 7.49 11.76
C ALA A 275 4.34 8.48 12.25
N MET A 276 4.01 9.30 13.26
CA MET A 276 4.95 10.26 13.85
C MET A 276 6.11 9.55 14.55
N LEU A 277 5.82 8.52 15.36
CA LEU A 277 6.85 7.74 16.03
C LEU A 277 7.75 7.01 15.03
N LEU A 278 7.16 6.41 14.00
CA LEU A 278 7.89 5.73 12.93
C LEU A 278 8.81 6.69 12.18
N TYR A 279 8.31 7.90 11.86
CA TYR A 279 9.12 8.95 11.24
C TYR A 279 10.33 9.33 12.10
N LEU A 280 10.11 9.65 13.38
CA LEU A 280 11.17 10.05 14.30
C LEU A 280 12.20 8.92 14.49
N ALA A 281 11.74 7.68 14.65
CA ALA A 281 12.61 6.52 14.80
C ALA A 281 13.50 6.29 13.58
N LEU A 282 12.94 6.39 12.37
CA LEU A 282 13.69 6.16 11.13
C LEU A 282 14.62 7.32 10.78
N ILE A 283 14.22 8.56 11.03
CA ILE A 283 15.11 9.73 10.84
C ILE A 283 16.32 9.60 11.75
N LYS A 284 16.13 9.21 13.01
CA LYS A 284 17.26 8.96 13.92
C LYS A 284 18.15 7.81 13.41
N PHE A 285 17.55 6.69 13.02
CA PHE A 285 18.29 5.51 12.58
C PHE A 285 19.10 5.72 11.29
N TYR A 286 18.56 6.46 10.31
CA TYR A 286 19.25 6.74 9.06
C TYR A 286 20.15 7.98 9.14
N GLY A 287 19.76 8.99 9.91
CA GLY A 287 20.58 10.19 10.13
C GLY A 287 21.89 9.88 10.85
N GLU A 288 21.86 9.01 11.88
CA GLU A 288 23.09 8.54 12.53
C GLU A 288 23.98 7.76 11.55
N LYS A 289 23.41 6.96 10.65
CA LYS A 289 24.19 6.18 9.66
C LYS A 289 24.85 7.04 8.59
N ASP A 290 24.18 8.07 8.10
CA ASP A 290 24.79 9.01 7.15
C ASP A 290 25.94 9.78 7.80
N GLU A 291 25.81 10.15 9.08
CA GLU A 291 26.89 10.80 9.84
C GLU A 291 28.09 9.86 10.01
N TYR A 292 27.88 8.60 10.42
CA TYR A 292 28.95 7.59 10.51
C TYR A 292 29.60 7.26 9.15
N GLU A 293 28.82 7.11 8.07
CA GLU A 293 29.37 6.87 6.72
C GLU A 293 30.12 8.10 6.18
N SER A 294 29.69 9.31 6.54
CA SER A 294 30.42 10.54 6.17
C SER A 294 31.73 10.68 6.94
N LEU A 295 31.76 10.31 8.23
CA LEU A 295 32.96 10.29 9.05
C LEU A 295 33.95 9.22 8.59
N ALA A 296 33.49 7.99 8.31
CA ALA A 296 34.33 6.91 7.79
C ALA A 296 34.95 7.28 6.44
N LYS A 297 34.20 7.92 5.53
CA LYS A 297 34.76 8.44 4.27
C LYS A 297 35.74 9.59 4.47
N PHE A 298 35.61 10.37 5.53
CA PHE A 298 36.54 11.45 5.86
C PHE A 298 37.85 10.87 6.42
N GLU A 299 37.75 9.87 7.30
CA GLU A 299 38.90 9.12 7.84
C GLU A 299 39.64 8.35 6.72
N ASP A 300 38.93 7.65 5.82
CA ASP A 300 39.53 6.98 4.67
C ASP A 300 40.25 7.98 3.73
N HIS A 301 39.72 9.19 3.56
CA HIS A 301 40.36 10.24 2.76
C HIS A 301 41.57 10.88 3.46
N GLU A 302 41.56 11.01 4.79
CA GLU A 302 42.72 11.46 5.57
C GLU A 302 43.84 10.40 5.54
N GLU A 303 43.51 9.11 5.63
CA GLU A 303 44.49 8.02 5.50
C GLU A 303 45.10 7.94 4.08
N GLU A 304 44.30 8.06 3.02
CA GLU A 304 44.83 8.11 1.64
C GLU A 304 45.69 9.36 1.38
N THR A 305 45.35 10.51 1.98
CA THR A 305 46.15 11.74 1.80
C THR A 305 47.45 11.73 2.62
N ASP A 306 47.49 11.08 3.78
CA ASP A 306 48.72 10.92 4.55
C ASP A 306 49.69 9.87 3.95
N GLU A 307 49.18 8.81 3.31
CA GLU A 307 50.02 7.84 2.56
C GLU A 307 50.71 8.48 1.34
N ASP A 308 50.04 9.39 0.62
CA ASP A 308 50.61 10.08 -0.55
C ASP A 308 51.70 11.10 -0.17
N VAL A 309 51.62 11.72 1.02
CA VAL A 309 52.64 12.66 1.53
C VAL A 309 53.89 11.92 2.02
N GLU A 310 53.74 10.72 2.61
CA GLU A 310 54.85 9.81 2.96
C GLU A 310 55.59 9.27 1.72
N ALA A 311 54.88 8.97 0.63
CA ALA A 311 55.46 8.51 -0.63
C ALA A 311 56.29 9.61 -1.34
N GLN A 312 55.81 10.86 -1.34
CA GLN A 312 56.60 11.99 -1.87
C GLN A 312 57.84 12.31 -1.02
N LYS A 313 57.79 12.12 0.30
CA LYS A 313 58.96 12.31 1.18
C LYS A 313 60.04 11.25 0.96
N LYS A 314 59.67 9.98 0.70
CA LYS A 314 60.65 8.91 0.40
C LYS A 314 61.35 9.10 -0.95
N SER A 315 60.68 9.67 -1.96
CA SER A 315 61.32 9.95 -3.27
C SER A 315 62.41 11.04 -3.19
N LYS A 316 62.17 12.13 -2.43
CA LYS A 316 63.15 13.23 -2.28
C LYS A 316 64.35 12.91 -1.39
N VAL A 317 64.22 11.96 -0.46
CA VAL A 317 65.32 11.57 0.44
C VAL A 317 66.34 10.65 -0.27
N ASN A 318 65.94 9.93 -1.32
CA ASN A 318 66.85 9.03 -2.05
C ASN A 318 67.68 9.73 -3.14
N GLU A 319 67.34 10.96 -3.54
CA GLU A 319 68.08 11.70 -4.57
C GLU A 319 69.21 12.58 -4.01
N SER A 320 69.28 12.78 -2.69
CA SER A 320 70.24 13.72 -2.06
C SER A 320 71.57 13.09 -1.63
N LYS A 321 71.87 11.84 -2.02
CA LYS A 321 73.16 11.17 -1.74
C LYS A 321 73.92 10.82 -3.02
N SER A 322 74.34 11.83 -3.78
CA SER A 322 75.46 11.70 -4.71
C SER A 322 76.00 13.07 -5.09
N PHE A 323 77.08 13.48 -4.42
CA PHE A 323 77.80 14.72 -4.65
C PHE A 323 79.13 14.39 -5.36
N ILE A 324 79.38 15.09 -6.48
CA ILE A 324 80.66 15.41 -7.15
C ILE A 324 81.38 14.30 -7.97
N TYR A 325 81.53 14.55 -9.28
CA TYR A 325 82.85 14.76 -9.91
C TYR A 325 82.74 15.52 -11.26
N LEU A 326 83.29 16.74 -11.27
CA LEU A 326 84.16 17.39 -12.27
C LEU A 326 83.95 17.19 -13.80
N GLY A 327 83.78 18.29 -14.53
CA GLY A 327 84.58 18.54 -15.75
C GLY A 327 83.89 18.91 -17.08
N LYS A 328 83.87 20.22 -17.37
CA LYS A 328 84.37 20.90 -18.59
C LYS A 328 83.71 20.67 -19.98
N GLY A 329 83.35 21.79 -20.63
CA GLY A 329 83.28 21.98 -22.10
C GLY A 329 81.88 22.35 -22.62
N SER A 330 81.59 23.63 -22.92
CA SER A 330 81.56 24.26 -24.29
C SER A 330 80.57 23.59 -25.27
N ALA A 331 79.69 24.24 -26.04
CA ALA A 331 79.39 25.64 -26.32
C ALA A 331 78.06 25.73 -27.14
N SER A 332 77.43 26.91 -27.07
CA SER A 332 76.75 27.68 -28.13
C SER A 332 75.66 27.10 -29.08
N MET A 333 74.62 27.94 -29.23
CA MET A 333 73.84 28.26 -30.46
C MET A 333 72.81 27.22 -30.95
N ASP A 334 71.65 27.57 -31.49
CA ASP A 334 71.04 28.87 -31.82
C ASP A 334 69.53 28.72 -31.99
N MET A 335 68.82 29.85 -31.93
CA MET A 335 67.41 30.01 -32.31
C MET A 335 67.22 29.93 -33.82
N GLU A 336 66.07 29.39 -34.24
CA GLU A 336 65.18 29.83 -35.34
C GLU A 336 64.14 28.70 -35.52
N ARG A 337 62.83 28.90 -35.66
CA ARG A 337 61.99 30.06 -35.95
C ARG A 337 60.55 29.70 -35.57
#